data_AF-A0A538TXY4-F1
#
_entry.id   AF-A0A538TXY4-F1
#
_cell.length_a   1.000
_cell.length_b   1.000
_cell.length_c   1.000
_cell.angle_alpha   90.00
_cell.angle_beta   90.00
_cell.angle_gamma   90.00
#
_symmetry.space_group_name_H-M   'P 1'
#
loop_
_entity.id
_entity.type
_entity.pdbx_description
1 polymer ?
#
loop_
_entity_poly.entity_id
_entity_poly.type
_entity_poly.pdbx_seq_one_letter_code
_entity_poly.pdbx_strand_id
1 'polypeptide(L)'
;MERREFASRSRPGIGREPPRRYDFGSVSSSPAATRVRVTVDPGSPPCPVCGGADFLKIFRKGGYDFWKCAGCGLERRQPLPSLAELKAWYDDSYARGLYREFAAASRVKRATATRRLGEIRSRCPGDRWLDVGCSTGELVDVLRQRGIDARGIELSGIAVAEACRRGLPVVQSTPEDYRADRAFDVVTCFDLVEHAVDPVRCLEAVHRLLAPGGRIVLTVPNQGSVIRKLMGSRWYFYIPEEHLHYFNRSTIRRLLARTGFTTERCTRARKPLSYRYALTQLAAYNPRLHRALEAIARALPQPLLDWVVPLDIGEIMVIARKR
;
A
#
# COMPACT_ATOMS: atom_id res chain seq x y z
N MET A 1 57.44 -1.74 28.00
CA MET A 1 56.79 -1.67 26.67
C MET A 1 55.52 -2.51 26.75
N GLU A 2 54.47 -1.87 27.24
CA GLU A 2 53.22 -2.50 27.69
C GLU A 2 52.35 -2.94 26.52
N ARG A 3 51.90 -4.20 26.54
CA ARG A 3 50.89 -4.74 25.63
C ARG A 3 49.52 -4.34 26.17
N ARG A 4 48.78 -3.50 25.44
CA ARG A 4 47.39 -3.17 25.75
C ARG A 4 46.47 -4.33 25.38
N GLU A 5 45.78 -4.87 26.37
CA GLU A 5 44.69 -5.83 26.23
C GLU A 5 43.49 -5.19 25.51
N PHE A 6 42.98 -5.86 24.48
CA PHE A 6 41.77 -5.48 23.78
C PHE A 6 40.57 -6.12 24.51
N ALA A 7 39.98 -5.39 25.46
CA ALA A 7 38.76 -5.82 26.13
C ALA A 7 37.60 -5.93 25.12
N SER A 8 37.07 -7.15 24.96
CA SER A 8 35.89 -7.42 24.14
C SER A 8 34.67 -6.72 24.73
N ARG A 9 34.19 -5.65 24.08
CA ARG A 9 32.88 -5.08 24.38
C ARG A 9 31.80 -5.99 23.80
N SER A 10 31.13 -6.70 24.70
CA SER A 10 29.93 -7.50 24.47
C SER A 10 28.87 -6.67 23.73
N ARG A 11 28.34 -7.21 22.63
CA ARG A 11 27.18 -6.63 21.93
C ARG A 11 25.98 -6.60 22.88
N PRO A 12 25.24 -5.49 23.02
CA PRO A 12 23.99 -5.50 23.76
C PRO A 12 23.02 -6.45 23.06
N GLY A 13 22.51 -7.42 23.81
CA GLY A 13 21.51 -8.37 23.32
C GLY A 13 20.28 -7.62 22.82
N ILE A 14 19.98 -7.74 21.54
CA ILE A 14 18.70 -7.34 20.97
C ILE A 14 17.66 -8.24 21.61
N GLY A 15 16.89 -7.70 22.55
CA GLY A 15 15.76 -8.37 23.17
C GLY A 15 14.83 -8.87 22.06
N ARG A 16 14.71 -10.20 21.96
CA ARG A 16 13.77 -10.89 21.07
C ARG A 16 12.38 -10.82 21.69
N GLU A 17 11.80 -9.62 21.75
CA GLU A 17 10.36 -9.53 21.90
C GLU A 17 9.76 -9.74 20.50
N PRO A 18 8.97 -10.81 20.26
CA PRO A 18 8.33 -10.98 18.97
C PRO A 18 7.47 -9.73 18.68
N PRO A 19 7.45 -9.21 17.44
CA PRO A 19 6.56 -8.11 17.11
C PRO A 19 5.15 -8.51 17.55
N ARG A 20 4.46 -7.61 18.27
CA ARG A 20 3.06 -7.85 18.67
C ARG A 20 2.34 -8.36 17.43
N ARG A 21 1.86 -9.60 17.49
CA ARG A 21 0.97 -10.16 16.48
C ARG A 21 -0.07 -9.08 16.21
N TYR A 22 -0.33 -8.76 14.93
CA TYR A 22 -1.52 -8.01 14.58
C TYR A 22 -2.70 -8.71 15.27
N ASP A 23 -3.20 -8.14 16.36
CA ASP A 23 -4.39 -8.63 17.03
C ASP A 23 -5.56 -8.14 16.18
N PHE A 24 -5.90 -8.94 15.17
CA PHE A 24 -6.92 -8.58 14.18
C PHE A 24 -8.33 -8.48 14.76
N GLY A 25 -8.49 -8.63 16.08
CA GLY A 25 -9.76 -8.69 16.77
C GLY A 25 -10.59 -9.90 16.34
N SER A 26 -11.55 -10.29 17.16
CA SER A 26 -12.56 -11.23 16.73
C SER A 26 -13.40 -10.58 15.62
N VAL A 27 -13.54 -11.27 14.49
CA VAL A 27 -14.59 -10.91 13.52
C VAL A 27 -15.91 -11.30 14.16
N SER A 28 -16.63 -10.33 14.73
CA SER A 28 -18.01 -10.58 15.15
C SER A 28 -18.86 -10.70 13.89
N SER A 29 -19.11 -11.92 13.44
CA SER A 29 -20.17 -12.18 12.47
C SER A 29 -21.49 -11.91 13.18
N SER A 30 -22.09 -10.75 12.93
CA SER A 30 -23.50 -10.55 13.28
C SER A 30 -24.31 -11.60 12.50
N PRO A 31 -25.16 -12.40 13.17
CA PRO A 31 -25.94 -13.45 12.51
C PRO A 31 -26.89 -12.80 11.52
N ALA A 32 -26.84 -13.25 10.25
CA ALA A 32 -27.50 -12.64 9.09
C ALA A 32 -27.28 -11.11 9.03
N ALA A 33 -26.21 -10.68 8.35
CA ALA A 33 -25.83 -9.28 8.18
C ALA A 33 -27.01 -8.40 7.75
N THR A 34 -27.72 -7.87 8.74
CA THR A 34 -28.78 -6.90 8.53
C THR A 34 -28.04 -5.68 8.05
N ARG A 35 -28.13 -5.40 6.76
CA ARG A 35 -27.53 -4.21 6.15
C ARG A 35 -28.28 -3.02 6.71
N VAL A 36 -27.82 -2.52 7.86
CA VAL A 36 -28.39 -1.32 8.46
C VAL A 36 -27.96 -0.16 7.56
N ARG A 37 -28.94 0.56 7.02
CA ARG A 37 -28.69 1.84 6.35
C ARG A 37 -28.16 2.79 7.42
N VAL A 38 -26.97 3.29 7.20
CA VAL A 38 -26.34 4.28 8.06
C VAL A 38 -26.24 5.54 7.25
N THR A 39 -26.98 6.57 7.66
CA THR A 39 -26.73 7.94 7.25
C THR A 39 -25.46 8.39 7.96
N VAL A 40 -24.53 8.98 7.21
CA VAL A 40 -23.29 9.57 7.77
C VAL A 40 -23.63 10.45 8.98
N ASP A 41 -22.93 10.26 10.10
CA ASP A 41 -22.89 11.30 11.13
C ASP A 41 -22.43 12.62 10.49
N PRO A 42 -22.88 13.80 10.96
CA PRO A 42 -22.56 15.09 10.37
C PRO A 42 -21.06 15.38 10.15
N GLY A 43 -20.16 14.68 10.86
CA GLY A 43 -18.71 14.80 10.72
C GLY A 43 -18.04 13.84 9.72
N SER A 44 -18.76 12.91 9.10
CA SER A 44 -18.17 11.96 8.14
C SER A 44 -18.30 12.45 6.69
N PRO A 45 -17.22 12.47 5.89
CA PRO A 45 -17.28 12.99 4.53
C PRO A 45 -18.17 12.12 3.62
N PRO A 46 -18.75 12.69 2.54
CA PRO A 46 -19.49 11.92 1.55
C PRO A 46 -18.58 10.91 0.82
N CYS A 47 -19.16 10.05 -0.02
CA CYS A 47 -18.39 9.09 -0.81
C CYS A 47 -17.41 9.83 -1.76
N PRO A 48 -16.10 9.56 -1.72
CA PRO A 48 -15.13 10.24 -2.58
C PRO A 48 -15.28 9.86 -4.06
N VAL A 49 -15.97 8.76 -4.38
CA VAL A 49 -16.15 8.31 -5.77
C VAL A 49 -17.36 8.97 -6.43
N CYS A 50 -18.50 9.02 -5.74
CA CYS A 50 -19.77 9.47 -6.35
C CYS A 50 -20.48 10.60 -5.61
N GLY A 51 -19.93 11.12 -4.51
CA GLY A 51 -20.54 12.19 -3.72
C GLY A 51 -21.74 11.77 -2.86
N GLY A 52 -22.17 10.51 -2.92
CA GLY A 52 -23.33 10.03 -2.16
C GLY A 52 -23.08 9.98 -0.65
N ALA A 53 -24.12 10.26 0.14
CA ALA A 53 -24.11 10.22 1.61
C ALA A 53 -24.71 8.92 2.18
N ASP A 54 -25.33 8.08 1.35
CA ASP A 54 -25.94 6.82 1.79
C ASP A 54 -24.94 5.67 1.86
N PHE A 55 -24.86 5.03 3.02
CA PHE A 55 -24.01 3.86 3.25
C PHE A 55 -24.77 2.72 3.92
N LEU A 56 -24.24 1.51 3.72
CA LEU A 56 -24.66 0.30 4.43
C LEU A 56 -23.48 -0.16 5.28
N LYS A 57 -23.71 -0.37 6.58
CA LYS A 57 -22.72 -1.04 7.43
C LYS A 57 -22.67 -2.53 7.05
N ILE A 58 -21.50 -3.03 6.63
CA ILE A 58 -21.33 -4.40 6.11
C ILE A 58 -20.75 -5.37 7.14
N PHE A 59 -19.79 -4.94 7.97
CA PHE A 59 -19.24 -5.71 9.08
C PHE A 59 -18.41 -4.81 10.02
N ARG A 60 -17.90 -5.39 11.12
CA ARG A 60 -16.97 -4.76 12.06
C ARG A 60 -15.70 -5.62 12.18
N LYS A 61 -14.52 -4.99 12.23
CA LYS A 61 -13.21 -5.66 12.40
C LYS A 61 -12.22 -4.72 13.08
N GLY A 62 -11.45 -5.22 14.05
CA GLY A 62 -10.40 -4.44 14.73
C GLY A 62 -10.91 -3.18 15.45
N GLY A 63 -12.18 -3.17 15.90
CA GLY A 63 -12.80 -1.98 16.48
C GLY A 63 -13.36 -0.97 15.47
N TYR A 64 -13.18 -1.19 14.16
CA TYR A 64 -13.65 -0.33 13.09
C TYR A 64 -14.87 -0.90 12.39
N ASP A 65 -15.79 -0.01 12.00
CA ASP A 65 -16.89 -0.36 11.14
C ASP A 65 -16.48 -0.27 9.67
N PHE A 66 -17.03 -1.16 8.84
CA PHE A 66 -16.82 -1.14 7.40
C PHE A 66 -18.14 -0.79 6.73
N TRP A 67 -18.12 0.25 5.92
CA TRP A 67 -19.29 0.78 5.24
C TRP A 67 -19.15 0.61 3.74
N LYS A 68 -20.27 0.35 3.07
CA LYS A 68 -20.37 0.28 1.62
C LYS A 68 -21.32 1.35 1.10
N CYS A 69 -20.84 2.21 0.20
CA CYS A 69 -21.64 3.24 -0.43
C CYS A 69 -22.78 2.60 -1.25
N ALA A 70 -24.01 3.06 -1.04
CA ALA A 70 -25.19 2.56 -1.76
C ALA A 70 -25.15 2.94 -3.25
N GLY A 71 -24.59 4.10 -3.60
CA GLY A 71 -24.58 4.63 -4.97
C GLY A 71 -23.51 4.02 -5.89
N CYS A 72 -22.31 3.74 -5.39
CA CYS A 72 -21.21 3.24 -6.23
C CYS A 72 -20.52 1.98 -5.72
N GLY A 73 -20.89 1.49 -4.53
CA GLY A 73 -20.31 0.28 -3.94
C GLY A 73 -18.88 0.41 -3.45
N LEU A 74 -18.32 1.63 -3.34
CA LEU A 74 -17.04 1.84 -2.63
C LEU A 74 -17.19 1.38 -1.19
N GLU A 75 -16.23 0.60 -0.71
CA GLU A 75 -16.15 0.24 0.70
C GLU A 75 -15.12 1.14 1.39
N ARG A 76 -15.37 1.53 2.65
CA ARG A 76 -14.44 2.31 3.48
C ARG A 76 -14.53 1.90 4.94
N ARG A 77 -13.45 2.13 5.70
CA ARG A 77 -13.52 2.02 7.17
C ARG A 77 -14.18 3.24 7.80
N GLN A 78 -14.63 3.08 9.04
CA GLN A 78 -15.09 4.15 9.91
C GLN A 78 -14.69 3.93 11.38
N PRO A 79 -14.33 5.00 12.11
CA PRO A 79 -14.13 6.38 11.64
C PRO A 79 -12.97 6.50 10.63
N LEU A 80 -12.85 7.61 9.90
CA LEU A 80 -11.62 7.96 9.17
C LEU A 80 -10.67 8.70 10.11
N PRO A 81 -9.34 8.48 10.02
CA PRO A 81 -8.37 9.21 10.82
C PRO A 81 -8.13 10.60 10.23
N SER A 82 -7.63 11.52 11.06
CA SER A 82 -6.97 12.72 10.60
C SER A 82 -5.61 12.40 9.95
N LEU A 83 -5.07 13.34 9.17
CA LEU A 83 -3.73 13.20 8.58
C LEU A 83 -2.63 13.08 9.65
N ALA A 84 -2.77 13.78 10.78
CA ALA A 84 -1.82 13.73 11.89
C ALA A 84 -1.79 12.34 12.55
N GLU A 85 -2.96 11.74 12.79
CA GLU A 85 -3.06 10.37 13.33
C GLU A 85 -2.45 9.35 12.35
N LEU A 86 -2.73 9.49 11.05
CA LEU A 86 -2.17 8.60 10.03
C LEU A 86 -0.63 8.71 9.97
N LYS A 87 -0.09 9.94 10.01
CA LYS A 87 1.36 10.17 10.05
C LYS A 87 2.02 9.53 11.28
N ALA A 88 1.44 9.75 12.47
CA ALA A 88 1.96 9.19 13.70
C ALA A 88 1.99 7.65 13.66
N TRP A 89 0.96 7.03 13.08
CA TRP A 89 0.93 5.58 12.89
C TRP A 89 2.05 5.09 11.96
N TYR A 90 2.31 5.77 10.83
CA TYR A 90 3.41 5.41 9.94
C TYR A 90 4.77 5.52 10.64
N ASP A 91 5.04 6.64 11.32
CA ASP A 91 6.32 6.84 12.02
C ASP A 91 6.52 5.74 13.10
N ASP A 92 5.49 5.40 13.88
CA ASP A 92 5.53 4.30 14.85
C ASP A 92 5.77 2.93 14.18
N SER A 93 5.10 2.65 13.06
CA SER A 93 5.26 1.40 12.31
C SER A 93 6.68 1.23 11.74
N TYR A 94 7.27 2.31 11.21
CA TYR A 94 8.67 2.30 10.78
C TYR A 94 9.64 2.19 11.97
N ALA A 95 9.37 2.87 13.09
CA ALA A 95 10.21 2.83 14.29
C ALA A 95 10.25 1.43 14.93
N ARG A 96 9.10 0.75 14.99
CA ARG A 96 8.97 -0.63 15.49
C ARG A 96 9.57 -1.67 14.56
N GLY A 97 10.16 -1.24 13.44
CA GLY A 97 10.74 -2.15 12.48
C GLY A 97 9.70 -3.00 11.73
N LEU A 98 8.40 -2.76 11.88
CA LEU A 98 7.38 -3.50 11.13
C LEU A 98 7.59 -3.34 9.62
N TYR A 99 8.18 -2.23 9.18
CA TYR A 99 8.64 -2.04 7.79
C TYR A 99 10.16 -2.29 7.57
N ARG A 100 11.00 -2.29 8.62
CA ARG A 100 12.48 -2.38 8.55
C ARG A 100 13.04 -3.79 8.78
N GLU A 101 12.40 -4.60 9.63
CA GLU A 101 12.73 -6.02 9.89
C GLU A 101 12.56 -6.89 8.65
N PHE A 102 11.83 -6.40 7.66
CA PHE A 102 11.85 -6.97 6.34
C PHE A 102 13.09 -6.50 5.54
N ALA A 103 14.30 -6.89 5.93
CA ALA A 103 15.43 -6.93 4.99
C ALA A 103 15.07 -7.77 3.74
N ALA A 104 14.20 -8.77 3.91
CA ALA A 104 13.51 -9.48 2.84
C ALA A 104 12.56 -8.58 2.02
N ALA A 105 11.89 -7.59 2.62
CA ALA A 105 11.10 -6.60 1.88
C ALA A 105 11.98 -5.66 1.10
N SER A 106 13.23 -5.35 1.47
CA SER A 106 14.09 -4.59 0.53
C SER A 106 14.30 -5.37 -0.78
N ARG A 107 14.55 -6.69 -0.70
CA ARG A 107 14.64 -7.57 -1.89
C ARG A 107 13.31 -7.71 -2.63
N VAL A 108 12.21 -7.97 -1.93
CA VAL A 108 10.86 -8.12 -2.53
C VAL A 108 10.36 -6.79 -3.11
N LYS A 109 10.54 -5.66 -2.42
CA LYS A 109 10.21 -4.31 -2.90
C LYS A 109 11.05 -3.97 -4.12
N ARG A 110 12.36 -4.23 -4.11
CA ARG A 110 13.22 -4.03 -5.29
C ARG A 110 12.80 -4.90 -6.47
N ALA A 111 12.48 -6.18 -6.24
CA ALA A 111 11.96 -7.09 -7.26
C ALA A 111 10.61 -6.60 -7.80
N THR A 112 9.73 -6.12 -6.92
CA THR A 112 8.44 -5.52 -7.27
C THR A 112 8.65 -4.28 -8.11
N ALA A 113 9.48 -3.32 -7.67
CA ALA A 113 9.82 -2.11 -8.41
C ALA A 113 10.39 -2.41 -9.80
N THR A 114 11.35 -3.35 -9.88
CA THR A 114 11.94 -3.79 -11.16
C THR A 114 10.90 -4.38 -12.10
N ARG A 115 10.04 -5.26 -11.57
CA ARG A 115 8.94 -5.86 -12.34
C ARG A 115 7.95 -4.79 -12.83
N ARG A 116 7.52 -3.91 -11.93
CA ARG A 116 6.57 -2.82 -12.22
C ARG A 116 7.11 -1.94 -13.31
N LEU A 117 8.38 -1.54 -13.23
CA LEU A 117 9.02 -0.76 -14.27
C LEU A 117 9.00 -1.48 -15.62
N GLY A 118 9.32 -2.78 -15.65
CA GLY A 118 9.21 -3.59 -16.87
C GLY A 118 7.78 -3.68 -17.42
N GLU A 119 6.75 -3.71 -16.56
CA GLU A 119 5.34 -3.75 -16.95
C GLU A 119 4.84 -2.43 -17.56
N ILE A 120 5.38 -1.30 -17.11
CA ILE A 120 4.80 0.04 -17.39
C ILE A 120 5.68 0.92 -18.30
N ARG A 121 7.00 0.69 -18.40
CA ARG A 121 7.93 1.60 -19.11
C ARG A 121 7.50 1.87 -20.55
N SER A 122 7.13 0.84 -21.30
CA SER A 122 6.70 0.98 -22.71
C SER A 122 5.41 1.80 -22.90
N ARG A 123 4.66 2.04 -21.83
CA ARG A 123 3.40 2.80 -21.83
C ARG A 123 3.52 4.15 -21.15
N CYS A 124 4.62 4.40 -20.46
CA CYS A 124 4.88 5.60 -19.69
C CYS A 124 6.15 6.26 -20.23
N PRO A 125 6.08 6.90 -21.42
CA PRO A 125 7.19 7.65 -21.98
C PRO A 125 7.51 8.86 -21.10
N GLY A 126 8.74 9.37 -21.22
CA GLY A 126 9.24 10.48 -20.44
C GLY A 126 10.20 10.04 -19.34
N ASP A 127 11.06 10.96 -18.94
CA ASP A 127 12.24 10.66 -18.13
C ASP A 127 12.18 11.35 -16.77
N ARG A 128 11.17 12.16 -16.50
CA ARG A 128 10.96 12.81 -15.19
C ARG A 128 9.84 12.13 -14.42
N TRP A 129 10.22 11.42 -13.37
CA TRP A 129 9.33 10.56 -12.59
C TRP A 129 9.24 11.03 -11.14
N LEU A 130 8.02 10.97 -10.59
CA LEU A 130 7.79 11.15 -9.16
C LEU A 130 7.10 9.93 -8.59
N ASP A 131 7.69 9.34 -7.56
CA ASP A 131 7.05 8.27 -6.78
C ASP A 131 6.43 8.84 -5.50
N VAL A 132 5.10 8.78 -5.39
CA VAL A 132 4.35 9.28 -4.25
C VAL A 132 4.05 8.12 -3.30
N GLY A 133 4.44 8.24 -2.04
CA GLY A 133 4.47 7.12 -1.09
C GLY A 133 5.65 6.20 -1.36
N CYS A 134 6.81 6.77 -1.65
CA CYS A 134 7.97 6.02 -2.12
C CYS A 134 8.63 5.13 -1.06
N SER A 135 8.15 5.15 0.19
CA SER A 135 8.70 4.38 1.31
C SER A 135 10.21 4.65 1.44
N THR A 136 11.03 3.61 1.48
CA THR A 136 12.49 3.69 1.57
C THR A 136 13.16 3.94 0.21
N GLY A 137 12.40 4.21 -0.86
CA GLY A 137 12.88 4.68 -2.16
C GLY A 137 13.28 3.59 -3.15
N GLU A 138 12.81 2.35 -3.01
CA GLU A 138 13.23 1.24 -3.91
C GLU A 138 12.91 1.50 -5.38
N LEU A 139 11.74 2.07 -5.70
CA LEU A 139 11.39 2.39 -7.08
C LEU A 139 12.24 3.54 -7.61
N VAL A 140 12.44 4.59 -6.81
CA VAL A 140 13.30 5.74 -7.16
C VAL A 140 14.71 5.25 -7.50
N ASP A 141 15.30 4.38 -6.68
CA ASP A 141 16.61 3.78 -6.94
C ASP A 141 16.63 2.97 -8.26
N VAL A 142 15.64 2.08 -8.45
CA VAL A 142 15.50 1.25 -9.66
C VAL A 142 15.34 2.08 -10.94
N LEU A 143 14.63 3.22 -10.87
CA LEU A 143 14.44 4.16 -11.97
C LEU A 143 15.75 4.90 -12.28
N ARG A 144 16.43 5.44 -11.26
CA ARG A 144 17.69 6.19 -11.41
C ARG A 144 18.80 5.33 -11.99
N GLN A 145 18.88 4.07 -11.61
CA GLN A 145 19.82 3.10 -12.20
C GLN A 145 19.58 2.83 -13.69
N ARG A 146 18.44 3.25 -14.23
CA ARG A 146 18.11 3.21 -15.67
C ARG A 146 18.19 4.59 -16.34
N GLY A 147 18.82 5.55 -15.68
CA GLY A 147 19.02 6.91 -16.22
C GLY A 147 17.77 7.80 -16.16
N ILE A 148 16.73 7.43 -15.42
CA ILE A 148 15.51 8.23 -15.27
C ILE A 148 15.72 9.28 -14.16
N ASP A 149 15.34 10.54 -14.41
CA ASP A 149 15.26 11.61 -13.40
C ASP A 149 14.07 11.33 -12.47
N ALA A 150 14.27 10.42 -11.52
CA ALA A 150 13.27 10.04 -10.54
C ALA A 150 13.50 10.70 -9.19
N ARG A 151 12.40 11.18 -8.58
CA ARG A 151 12.31 11.72 -7.23
C ARG A 151 11.22 10.99 -6.44
N GLY A 152 11.25 11.08 -5.12
CA GLY A 152 10.23 10.50 -4.26
C GLY A 152 9.67 11.49 -3.23
N ILE A 153 8.41 11.32 -2.87
CA ILE A 153 7.82 11.92 -1.67
C ILE A 153 7.24 10.85 -0.76
N GLU A 154 7.37 11.05 0.54
CA GLU A 154 6.94 10.11 1.57
C GLU A 154 6.48 10.86 2.83
N LEU A 155 5.48 10.32 3.54
CA LEU A 155 4.93 10.94 4.74
C LEU A 155 5.78 10.63 5.99
N SER A 156 6.34 9.42 6.06
CA SER A 156 7.19 8.96 7.16
C SER A 156 8.57 9.60 7.15
N GLY A 157 8.92 10.29 8.23
CA GLY A 157 10.24 10.94 8.36
C GLY A 157 11.37 9.91 8.45
N ILE A 158 11.08 8.76 9.07
CA ILE A 158 12.03 7.65 9.23
C ILE A 158 12.37 7.03 7.87
N ALA A 159 11.35 6.82 7.02
CA ALA A 159 11.54 6.25 5.69
C ALA A 159 12.33 7.20 4.76
N VAL A 160 12.03 8.50 4.83
CA VAL A 160 12.78 9.55 4.12
C VAL A 160 14.23 9.55 4.55
N ALA A 161 14.53 9.55 5.86
CA ALA A 161 15.89 9.53 6.38
C ALA A 161 16.69 8.31 5.87
N GLU A 162 16.05 7.14 5.82
CA GLU A 162 16.65 5.93 5.25
C GLU A 162 16.94 6.04 3.75
N ALA A 163 16.01 6.61 2.97
CA ALA A 163 16.22 6.86 1.55
C ALA A 163 17.34 7.89 1.28
N CYS A 164 17.38 8.98 2.06
CA CYS A 164 18.44 9.99 1.97
C CYS A 164 19.82 9.42 2.34
N ARG A 165 19.91 8.52 3.34
CA ARG A 165 21.14 7.80 3.71
C ARG A 165 21.70 6.95 2.56
N ARG A 166 20.84 6.52 1.63
CA ARG A 166 21.20 5.81 0.40
C ARG A 166 21.52 6.75 -0.77
N GLY A 167 21.50 8.06 -0.57
CA GLY A 167 21.74 9.07 -1.60
C GLY A 167 20.57 9.28 -2.56
N LEU A 168 19.34 8.92 -2.17
CA LEU A 168 18.16 9.06 -3.03
C LEU A 168 17.51 10.45 -2.86
N PRO A 169 17.01 11.08 -3.95
CA PRO A 169 16.33 12.36 -3.91
C PRO A 169 14.87 12.19 -3.43
N VAL A 170 14.70 11.95 -2.14
CA VAL A 170 13.42 11.78 -1.46
C VAL A 170 13.22 12.89 -0.45
N VAL A 171 12.00 13.43 -0.36
CA VAL A 171 11.64 14.45 0.63
C VAL A 171 10.40 14.05 1.42
N GLN A 172 10.30 14.53 2.66
CA GLN A 172 9.11 14.33 3.48
C GLN A 172 8.02 15.31 3.04
N SER A 173 6.95 14.80 2.41
CA SER A 173 5.85 15.64 1.91
C SER A 173 4.61 14.81 1.60
N THR A 174 3.46 15.47 1.58
CA THR A 174 2.25 15.01 0.90
C THR A 174 2.27 15.48 -0.56
N PRO A 175 1.52 14.86 -1.49
CA PRO A 175 1.36 15.42 -2.83
C PRO A 175 0.68 16.80 -2.81
N GLU A 176 -0.18 17.09 -1.84
CA GLU A 176 -0.86 18.36 -1.65
C GLU A 176 0.12 19.51 -1.35
N ASP A 177 1.11 19.25 -0.51
CA ASP A 177 2.09 20.23 -0.03
C ASP A 177 3.37 20.28 -0.89
N TYR A 178 3.62 19.25 -1.68
CA TYR A 178 4.80 19.20 -2.54
C TYR A 178 4.76 20.32 -3.59
N ARG A 179 5.88 20.99 -3.77
CA ARG A 179 6.07 22.02 -4.80
C ARG A 179 7.20 21.56 -5.71
N ALA A 180 6.87 21.38 -6.99
CA ALA A 180 7.83 20.97 -8.00
C ALA A 180 8.18 22.16 -8.89
N ASP A 181 9.48 22.36 -9.14
CA ASP A 181 9.95 23.42 -10.05
C ASP A 181 9.45 23.21 -11.48
N ARG A 182 9.27 21.94 -11.85
CA ARG A 182 8.82 21.51 -13.18
C ARG A 182 7.98 20.26 -13.05
N ALA A 183 6.91 20.17 -13.82
CA ALA A 183 5.99 19.03 -13.85
C ALA A 183 6.66 17.71 -14.28
N PHE A 184 6.09 16.57 -13.88
CA PHE A 184 6.60 15.23 -14.16
C PHE A 184 5.89 14.58 -15.34
N ASP A 185 6.60 13.76 -16.11
CA ASP A 185 6.01 12.98 -17.20
C ASP A 185 5.20 11.80 -16.65
N VAL A 186 5.67 11.22 -15.55
CA VAL A 186 5.07 10.06 -14.90
C VAL A 186 5.03 10.25 -13.39
N VAL A 187 3.89 9.97 -12.78
CA VAL A 187 3.73 9.87 -11.33
C VAL A 187 3.29 8.46 -10.96
N THR A 188 3.98 7.81 -10.02
CA THR A 188 3.59 6.51 -9.48
C THR A 188 2.96 6.67 -8.10
N CYS A 189 1.90 5.91 -7.82
CA CYS A 189 1.23 5.83 -6.53
C CYS A 189 0.92 4.35 -6.23
N PHE A 190 1.95 3.58 -5.89
CA PHE A 190 1.78 2.16 -5.58
C PHE A 190 1.37 1.98 -4.13
N ASP A 191 0.20 1.38 -3.92
CA ASP A 191 -0.34 1.03 -2.61
C ASP A 191 -0.44 2.27 -1.69
N LEU A 192 -1.02 3.36 -2.23
CA LEU A 192 -1.12 4.66 -1.57
C LEU A 192 -2.56 5.19 -1.51
N VAL A 193 -3.30 5.16 -2.62
CA VAL A 193 -4.60 5.85 -2.74
C VAL A 193 -5.65 5.29 -1.76
N GLU A 194 -5.53 4.02 -1.39
CA GLU A 194 -6.33 3.35 -0.36
C GLU A 194 -6.04 3.84 1.07
N HIS A 195 -4.86 4.42 1.31
CA HIS A 195 -4.43 4.99 2.59
C HIS A 195 -4.74 6.49 2.70
N ALA A 196 -5.05 7.16 1.58
CA ALA A 196 -5.31 8.60 1.57
C ALA A 196 -6.60 8.93 2.35
N VAL A 197 -6.50 9.87 3.30
CA VAL A 197 -7.67 10.36 4.07
C VAL A 197 -8.70 11.02 3.14
N ASP A 198 -8.21 11.77 2.16
CA ASP A 198 -9.01 12.34 1.08
C ASP A 198 -8.39 11.92 -0.27
N PRO A 199 -8.86 10.81 -0.87
CA PRO A 199 -8.30 10.31 -2.13
C PRO A 199 -8.65 11.22 -3.32
N VAL A 200 -9.63 12.14 -3.19
CA VAL A 200 -9.92 13.14 -4.23
C VAL A 200 -8.82 14.19 -4.23
N ARG A 201 -8.55 14.82 -3.06
CA ARG A 201 -7.49 15.83 -2.93
C ARG A 201 -6.12 15.29 -3.30
N CYS A 202 -5.80 14.05 -2.89
CA CYS A 202 -4.55 13.40 -3.24
C CYS A 202 -4.38 13.28 -4.76
N LEU A 203 -5.41 12.79 -5.48
CA LEU A 203 -5.33 12.63 -6.93
C LEU A 203 -5.38 13.96 -7.69
N GLU A 204 -6.11 14.96 -7.19
CA GLU A 204 -6.07 16.32 -7.73
C GLU A 204 -4.66 16.94 -7.58
N ALA A 205 -3.99 16.69 -6.45
CA ALA A 205 -2.62 17.12 -6.26
C ALA A 205 -1.65 16.41 -7.20
N VAL A 206 -1.77 15.10 -7.36
CA VAL A 206 -1.00 14.34 -8.37
C VAL A 206 -1.26 14.87 -9.78
N HIS A 207 -2.52 15.20 -10.11
CA HIS A 207 -2.87 15.81 -11.39
C HIS A 207 -2.15 17.13 -11.63
N ARG A 208 -1.99 17.99 -10.61
CA ARG A 208 -1.23 19.24 -10.72
C ARG A 208 0.26 19.00 -10.96
N LEU A 209 0.84 17.96 -10.35
CA LEU A 209 2.27 17.62 -10.47
C LEU A 209 2.64 17.05 -11.85
N LEU A 210 1.67 16.52 -12.61
CA LEU A 210 1.89 15.97 -13.94
C LEU A 210 1.97 17.03 -15.04
N ALA A 211 2.85 16.81 -16.01
CA ALA A 211 2.88 17.57 -17.26
C ALA A 211 1.60 17.30 -18.09
N PRO A 212 1.19 18.19 -19.00
CA PRO A 212 0.13 17.90 -19.96
C PRO A 212 0.40 16.58 -20.70
N GLY A 213 -0.58 15.69 -20.75
CA GLY A 213 -0.43 14.35 -21.33
C GLY A 213 0.40 13.36 -20.50
N GLY A 214 0.91 13.76 -19.33
CA GLY A 214 1.60 12.90 -18.38
C GLY A 214 0.71 11.80 -17.81
N ARG A 215 1.32 10.77 -17.23
CA ARG A 215 0.62 9.56 -16.76
C ARG A 215 0.75 9.34 -15.26
N ILE A 216 -0.36 8.98 -14.65
CA ILE A 216 -0.36 8.34 -13.34
C ILE A 216 -0.37 6.81 -13.50
N VAL A 217 0.45 6.12 -12.72
CA VAL A 217 0.36 4.68 -12.55
C VAL A 217 0.13 4.36 -11.08
N LEU A 218 -0.94 3.66 -10.76
CA LEU A 218 -1.27 3.32 -9.37
C LEU A 218 -1.58 1.84 -9.20
N THR A 219 -1.40 1.37 -7.97
CA THR A 219 -1.94 0.08 -7.51
C THR A 219 -2.83 0.27 -6.29
N VAL A 220 -3.90 -0.51 -6.21
CA VAL A 220 -4.81 -0.57 -5.06
C VAL A 220 -5.32 -2.01 -4.87
N PRO A 221 -5.64 -2.42 -3.63
CA PRO A 221 -6.41 -3.63 -3.36
C PRO A 221 -7.73 -3.64 -4.14
N ASN A 222 -8.10 -4.82 -4.64
CA ASN A 222 -9.32 -5.02 -5.42
C ASN A 222 -10.38 -5.75 -4.60
N GLN A 223 -11.32 -4.99 -4.02
CA GLN A 223 -12.48 -5.59 -3.32
C GLN A 223 -13.39 -6.41 -4.25
N GLY A 224 -13.25 -6.27 -5.57
CA GLY A 224 -13.93 -7.12 -6.55
C GLY A 224 -13.21 -8.44 -6.86
N SER A 225 -12.05 -8.71 -6.25
CA SER A 225 -11.23 -9.89 -6.54
C SER A 225 -11.87 -11.20 -6.07
N VAL A 226 -11.50 -12.31 -6.74
CA VAL A 226 -11.92 -13.66 -6.34
C VAL A 226 -11.44 -13.97 -4.91
N ILE A 227 -10.22 -13.56 -4.58
CA ILE A 227 -9.64 -13.72 -3.24
C ILE A 227 -10.48 -13.02 -2.19
N ARG A 228 -10.88 -11.76 -2.41
CA ARG A 228 -11.80 -11.06 -1.51
C ARG A 228 -13.11 -11.82 -1.36
N LYS A 229 -13.71 -12.28 -2.46
CA LYS A 229 -14.99 -13.01 -2.42
C LYS A 229 -14.90 -14.30 -1.59
N LEU A 230 -13.79 -15.03 -1.72
CA LEU A 230 -13.54 -16.26 -0.97
C LEU A 230 -13.28 -15.99 0.52
N MET A 231 -12.54 -14.93 0.86
CA MET A 231 -12.15 -14.63 2.24
C MET A 231 -13.19 -13.81 3.01
N GLY A 232 -14.13 -13.15 2.33
CA GLY A 232 -15.14 -12.30 2.96
C GLY A 232 -14.51 -11.21 3.84
N SER A 233 -15.03 -11.01 5.04
CA SER A 233 -14.51 -10.05 6.03
C SER A 233 -13.12 -10.40 6.58
N ARG A 234 -12.60 -11.60 6.30
CA ARG A 234 -11.23 -12.02 6.66
C ARG A 234 -10.21 -11.74 5.56
N TRP A 235 -10.58 -11.08 4.47
CA TRP A 235 -9.65 -10.70 3.41
C TRP A 235 -8.43 -9.96 3.99
N TYR A 236 -7.22 -10.38 3.61
CA TYR A 236 -5.98 -9.87 4.21
C TYR A 236 -5.70 -8.41 3.89
N PHE A 237 -6.33 -7.85 2.87
CA PHE A 237 -6.26 -6.41 2.62
C PHE A 237 -7.20 -5.60 3.53
N TYR A 238 -8.11 -6.20 4.30
CA TYR A 238 -8.83 -5.45 5.34
C TYR A 238 -7.92 -5.25 6.57
N ILE A 239 -6.99 -4.30 6.45
CA ILE A 239 -6.09 -3.84 7.51
C ILE A 239 -6.59 -2.45 7.93
N PRO A 240 -7.58 -2.35 8.83
CA PRO A 240 -8.28 -1.10 9.09
C PRO A 240 -7.37 -0.01 9.69
N GLU A 241 -6.23 -0.37 10.27
CA GLU A 241 -5.24 0.60 10.74
C GLU A 241 -4.63 1.38 9.57
N GLU A 242 -4.54 0.75 8.39
CA GLU A 242 -3.81 1.26 7.22
C GLU A 242 -4.75 1.64 6.06
N HIS A 243 -5.59 0.71 5.62
CA HIS A 243 -6.43 0.86 4.44
C HIS A 243 -7.77 1.51 4.79
N LEU A 244 -7.95 2.74 4.32
CA LEU A 244 -9.13 3.55 4.57
C LEU A 244 -10.23 3.28 3.53
N HIS A 245 -9.82 3.03 2.28
CA HIS A 245 -10.71 2.89 1.13
C HIS A 245 -10.44 1.60 0.36
N TYR A 246 -11.49 0.88 -0.02
CA TYR A 246 -11.37 -0.39 -0.75
C TYR A 246 -12.03 -0.27 -2.12
N PHE A 247 -11.18 -0.21 -3.15
CA PHE A 247 -11.58 0.03 -4.52
C PHE A 247 -11.86 -1.28 -5.28
N ASN A 248 -12.67 -1.19 -6.32
CA ASN A 248 -12.72 -2.15 -7.41
C ASN A 248 -12.43 -1.41 -8.72
N ARG A 249 -12.38 -2.14 -9.84
CA ARG A 249 -12.11 -1.58 -11.17
C ARG A 249 -13.04 -0.42 -11.54
N SER A 250 -14.33 -0.51 -11.19
CA SER A 250 -15.31 0.54 -11.49
C SER A 250 -15.06 1.77 -10.63
N THR A 251 -14.90 1.60 -9.32
CA THR A 251 -14.75 2.74 -8.39
C THR A 251 -13.44 3.50 -8.59
N ILE A 252 -12.31 2.82 -8.84
CA ILE A 252 -11.04 3.49 -9.10
C ILE A 252 -11.05 4.26 -10.42
N ARG A 253 -11.68 3.71 -11.47
CA ARG A 253 -11.84 4.41 -12.77
C ARG A 253 -12.72 5.64 -12.64
N ARG A 254 -13.81 5.56 -11.87
CA ARG A 254 -14.69 6.71 -11.61
C ARG A 254 -13.98 7.79 -10.80
N LEU A 255 -13.21 7.41 -9.79
CA LEU A 255 -12.41 8.35 -9.00
C LEU A 255 -11.39 9.08 -9.89
N LEU A 256 -10.62 8.34 -10.70
CA LEU A 256 -9.68 8.93 -11.66
C LEU A 256 -10.36 9.86 -12.66
N ALA A 257 -11.51 9.46 -13.21
CA ALA A 257 -12.29 10.30 -14.10
C ALA A 257 -12.82 11.58 -13.43
N ARG A 258 -13.15 11.52 -12.12
CA ARG A 258 -13.55 12.68 -11.34
C ARG A 258 -12.38 13.66 -11.14
N THR A 259 -11.17 13.16 -11.00
CA THR A 259 -9.96 13.95 -10.69
C THR A 259 -9.12 14.32 -11.90
N GLY A 260 -9.72 14.37 -13.09
CA GLY A 260 -9.05 14.89 -14.29
C GLY A 260 -8.37 13.85 -15.17
N PHE A 261 -8.43 12.56 -14.85
CA PHE A 261 -7.72 11.52 -15.60
C PHE A 261 -8.59 10.74 -16.58
N THR A 262 -7.99 10.30 -17.69
CA THR A 262 -8.56 9.31 -18.61
C THR A 262 -7.85 7.98 -18.41
N THR A 263 -8.58 6.92 -18.01
CA THR A 263 -7.99 5.59 -17.84
C THR A 263 -7.62 4.97 -19.19
N GLU A 264 -6.32 4.72 -19.40
CA GLU A 264 -5.82 4.02 -20.59
C GLU A 264 -5.79 2.50 -20.38
N ARG A 265 -5.47 2.05 -19.16
CA ARG A 265 -5.39 0.62 -18.83
C ARG A 265 -5.80 0.35 -17.39
N CYS A 266 -6.54 -0.74 -17.18
CA CYS A 266 -6.91 -1.23 -15.84
C CYS A 266 -6.75 -2.76 -15.82
N THR A 267 -5.68 -3.25 -15.22
CA THR A 267 -5.31 -4.68 -15.20
C THR A 267 -5.19 -5.22 -13.79
N ARG A 268 -5.07 -6.54 -13.66
CA ARG A 268 -4.71 -7.14 -12.37
C ARG A 268 -3.22 -6.88 -12.13
N ALA A 269 -2.88 -6.55 -10.90
CA ALA A 269 -1.50 -6.40 -10.48
C ALA A 269 -0.99 -7.75 -9.95
N ARG A 270 0.22 -8.14 -10.32
CA ARG A 270 0.89 -9.30 -9.73
C ARG A 270 2.07 -8.83 -8.88
N LYS A 271 2.22 -9.38 -7.68
CA LYS A 271 3.38 -9.13 -6.83
C LYS A 271 4.33 -10.34 -6.85
N PRO A 272 5.65 -10.13 -7.01
CA PRO A 272 6.63 -11.19 -6.87
C PRO A 272 6.72 -11.58 -5.39
N LEU A 273 6.19 -12.75 -5.04
CA LEU A 273 6.21 -13.27 -3.68
C LEU A 273 6.91 -14.63 -3.68
N SER A 274 7.71 -14.91 -2.65
CA SER A 274 8.13 -16.29 -2.37
C SER A 274 7.02 -17.03 -1.65
N TYR A 275 7.00 -18.36 -1.79
CA TYR A 275 6.05 -19.18 -1.05
C TYR A 275 6.21 -18.99 0.47
N ARG A 276 7.45 -18.91 0.95
CA ARG A 276 7.75 -18.63 2.36
C ARG A 276 7.13 -17.31 2.82
N TYR A 277 7.31 -16.24 2.05
CA TYR A 277 6.75 -14.93 2.39
C TYR A 277 5.22 -14.97 2.41
N ALA A 278 4.59 -15.56 1.39
CA ALA A 278 3.13 -15.70 1.34
C ALA A 278 2.60 -16.52 2.53
N LEU A 279 3.30 -17.58 2.92
CA LEU A 279 2.93 -18.45 4.03
C LEU A 279 3.04 -17.72 5.39
N THR A 280 4.11 -16.94 5.61
CA THR A 280 4.28 -16.11 6.81
C THR A 280 3.14 -15.11 6.95
N GLN A 281 2.77 -14.43 5.86
CA GLN A 281 1.65 -13.49 5.89
C GLN A 281 0.33 -14.22 6.18
N LEU A 282 0.10 -15.38 5.55
CA LEU A 282 -1.13 -16.15 5.75
C LEU A 282 -1.32 -16.61 7.20
N ALA A 283 -0.25 -16.87 7.95
CA ALA A 283 -0.31 -17.25 9.37
C ALA A 283 -1.13 -16.27 10.20
N ALA A 284 -0.99 -14.98 9.88
CA ALA A 284 -1.65 -13.89 10.59
C ALA A 284 -3.16 -13.82 10.27
N TYR A 285 -3.57 -14.19 9.05
CA TYR A 285 -4.94 -13.99 8.57
C TYR A 285 -5.82 -15.24 8.56
N ASN A 286 -5.24 -16.42 8.36
CA ASN A 286 -5.97 -17.69 8.34
C ASN A 286 -5.13 -18.82 8.93
N PRO A 287 -5.09 -18.95 10.27
CA PRO A 287 -4.26 -19.94 10.95
C PRO A 287 -4.57 -21.39 10.56
N ARG A 288 -5.82 -21.69 10.15
CA ARG A 288 -6.21 -23.03 9.70
C ARG A 288 -5.61 -23.34 8.33
N LEU A 289 -5.76 -22.44 7.37
CA LEU A 289 -5.17 -22.61 6.04
C LEU A 289 -3.64 -22.55 6.10
N HIS A 290 -3.07 -21.67 6.92
CA HIS A 290 -1.64 -21.61 7.15
C HIS A 290 -1.10 -22.96 7.64
N ARG A 291 -1.69 -23.59 8.65
CA ARG A 291 -1.24 -24.91 9.13
C ARG A 291 -1.28 -25.99 8.04
N ALA A 292 -2.31 -25.97 7.19
CA ALA A 292 -2.40 -26.90 6.06
C ALA A 292 -1.29 -26.65 5.03
N LEU A 293 -1.05 -25.39 4.64
CA LEU A 293 -0.01 -25.03 3.67
C LEU A 293 1.42 -25.15 4.24
N GLU A 294 1.59 -25.00 5.56
CA GLU A 294 2.86 -25.20 6.24
C GLU A 294 3.25 -26.68 6.26
N ALA A 295 2.29 -27.60 6.41
CA ALA A 295 2.55 -29.02 6.29
C ALA A 295 3.08 -29.40 4.89
N ILE A 296 2.53 -28.78 3.84
CA ILE A 296 3.04 -28.92 2.47
C ILE A 296 4.44 -28.29 2.35
N ALA A 297 4.66 -27.12 2.96
CA ALA A 297 5.94 -26.42 2.93
C ALA A 297 7.09 -27.28 3.49
N ARG A 298 6.84 -28.03 4.56
CA ARG A 298 7.83 -28.92 5.20
C ARG A 298 8.29 -30.06 4.29
N ALA A 299 7.48 -30.43 3.28
CA ALA A 299 7.81 -31.47 2.32
C ALA A 299 8.50 -30.94 1.05
N LEU A 300 8.62 -29.62 0.87
CA LEU A 300 9.24 -29.00 -0.30
C LEU A 300 10.73 -28.67 -0.07
N PRO A 301 11.61 -28.88 -1.07
CA PRO A 301 12.97 -28.37 -1.05
C PRO A 301 13.06 -26.88 -0.73
N GLN A 302 14.02 -26.48 0.12
CA GLN A 302 14.20 -25.08 0.52
C GLN A 302 14.29 -24.09 -0.67
N PRO A 303 14.98 -24.39 -1.78
CA PRO A 303 15.02 -23.49 -2.94
C PRO A 303 13.65 -23.18 -3.55
N LEU A 304 12.70 -24.12 -3.47
CA LEU A 304 11.33 -23.90 -3.97
C LEU A 304 10.52 -22.99 -3.06
N LEU A 305 10.77 -23.03 -1.74
CA LEU A 305 10.09 -22.15 -0.78
C LEU A 305 10.50 -20.68 -0.95
N ASP A 306 11.74 -20.46 -1.38
CA ASP A 306 12.31 -19.13 -1.63
C ASP A 306 12.19 -18.68 -3.09
N TRP A 307 11.65 -19.53 -3.97
CA TRP A 307 11.39 -19.18 -5.36
C TRP A 307 10.30 -18.11 -5.47
N VAL A 308 10.65 -17.00 -6.10
CA VAL A 308 9.79 -15.83 -6.25
C VAL A 308 8.96 -15.96 -7.53
N VAL A 309 7.65 -16.07 -7.37
CA VAL A 309 6.69 -16.17 -8.48
C VAL A 309 5.73 -14.98 -8.48
N PRO A 310 5.33 -14.45 -9.65
CA PRO A 310 4.38 -13.35 -9.73
C PRO A 310 2.96 -13.85 -9.49
N LEU A 311 2.42 -13.58 -8.29
CA LEU A 311 1.07 -14.00 -7.90
C LEU A 311 0.06 -12.87 -8.04
N ASP A 312 -1.13 -13.21 -8.53
CA ASP A 312 -2.30 -12.33 -8.46
C ASP A 312 -2.86 -12.41 -7.04
N ILE A 313 -2.54 -11.38 -6.24
CA ILE A 313 -3.03 -11.25 -4.87
C ILE A 313 -4.28 -10.35 -4.81
N GLY A 314 -5.03 -10.19 -5.90
CA GLY A 314 -6.25 -9.40 -5.87
C GLY A 314 -5.99 -7.90 -5.75
N GLU A 315 -5.05 -7.39 -6.53
CA GLU A 315 -4.78 -5.96 -6.71
C GLU A 315 -5.15 -5.52 -8.13
N ILE A 316 -5.41 -4.22 -8.29
CA ILE A 316 -5.56 -3.57 -9.58
C ILE A 316 -4.31 -2.73 -9.83
N MET A 317 -3.83 -2.72 -11.08
CA MET A 317 -2.94 -1.69 -11.60
C MET A 317 -3.71 -0.84 -12.61
N VAL A 318 -3.61 0.48 -12.49
CA VAL A 318 -4.20 1.42 -13.43
C VAL A 318 -3.12 2.31 -14.02
N ILE A 319 -3.18 2.52 -15.34
CA ILE A 319 -2.45 3.59 -16.04
C ILE A 319 -3.51 4.56 -16.54
N ALA A 320 -3.38 5.84 -16.18
CA ALA A 320 -4.29 6.88 -16.61
C ALA A 320 -3.52 8.13 -17.04
N ARG A 321 -4.03 8.82 -18.04
CA ARG A 321 -3.43 10.02 -18.63
C ARG A 321 -4.12 11.27 -18.12
N LYS A 322 -3.35 12.31 -17.81
CA LYS A 322 -3.85 13.65 -17.50
C LYS A 322 -4.59 14.23 -18.71
N ARG A 323 -5.80 14.74 -18.49
CA ARG A 323 -6.56 15.48 -19.50
C ARG A 323 -6.04 16.89 -19.64
#